data_AF-A0AAE0W9K0-F1
#
_entry.id   AF-A0AAE0W9K0-F1
#
_cell.length_a   1.000
_cell.length_b   1.000
_cell.length_c   1.000
_cell.angle_alpha   90.00
_cell.angle_beta   90.00
_cell.angle_gamma   90.00
#
_symmetry.space_group_name_H-M   'P 1'
#
loop_
_entity.id
_entity.type
_entity.pdbx_description
1 polymer ?
#
loop_
_entity_poly.entity_id
_entity_poly.type
_entity_poly.pdbx_seq_one_letter_code
_entity_poly.pdbx_strand_id
1 'polypeptide(L)'
;MDFITEISFPDFDDNATIEETKTLLGSDVTMLMEMLIQATDEEQLISGVYECANILENAPDCVKLCLLPVINTSNISVHIQHKLIEAYCWENEISIIKIINAEKLAQYLRFKRNLNINATLTCMIVTDTKHPHGNRSLGSKDDSET
;
A
#
# COMPACT_ATOMS: atom_id res chain seq x y z
N MET A 1 0.90 23.37 -0.57
CA MET A 1 0.39 22.26 0.26
C MET A 1 1.23 21.07 -0.11
N ASP A 2 1.99 20.53 0.85
CA ASP A 2 2.80 19.34 0.64
C ASP A 2 1.87 18.12 0.70
N PHE A 3 1.48 17.61 -0.47
CA PHE A 3 0.70 16.36 -0.60
C PHE A 3 1.54 15.09 -0.42
N ILE A 4 2.82 15.25 -0.10
CA ILE A 4 3.78 14.16 0.07
C ILE A 4 4.19 14.09 1.53
N THR A 5 3.83 12.99 2.20
CA THR A 5 4.24 12.70 3.57
C THR A 5 5.26 11.57 3.59
N GLU A 6 6.44 11.80 4.17
CA GLU A 6 7.46 10.76 4.35
C GLU A 6 7.30 10.10 5.72
N ILE A 7 7.19 8.77 5.75
CA ILE A 7 7.11 7.99 6.99
C ILE A 7 8.18 6.90 7.01
N SER A 8 8.76 6.70 8.19
CA SER A 8 9.65 5.57 8.49
C SER A 8 9.02 4.71 9.57
N PHE A 9 9.22 3.40 9.43
CA PHE A 9 8.74 2.42 10.39
C PHE A 9 9.90 1.98 11.28
N PRO A 10 9.72 1.98 12.62
CA PRO A 10 10.72 1.42 13.53
C PRO A 10 10.92 -0.07 13.27
N ASP A 11 12.08 -0.58 13.67
CA ASP A 11 12.34 -2.02 13.65
C ASP A 11 11.36 -2.74 14.57
N PHE A 12 10.54 -3.61 14.01
CA PHE A 12 9.62 -4.43 14.79
C PHE A 12 10.34 -5.73 15.12
N ASP A 13 10.67 -5.93 16.39
CA ASP A 13 11.11 -7.24 16.85
C ASP A 13 9.93 -8.21 16.69
N ASP A 14 10.15 -9.37 16.06
CA ASP A 14 9.10 -10.38 15.84
C ASP A 14 8.49 -10.89 17.17
N ASN A 15 9.11 -10.59 18.33
CA ASN A 15 8.55 -10.86 19.66
C ASN A 15 7.70 -9.72 20.27
N ALA A 16 7.75 -8.51 19.68
CA ALA A 16 7.15 -7.32 20.27
C ALA A 16 5.62 -7.37 20.19
N THR A 17 4.96 -7.01 21.29
CA THR A 17 3.50 -7.00 21.36
C THR A 17 2.94 -5.87 20.48
N ILE A 18 1.78 -6.10 19.83
CA ILE A 18 1.08 -5.10 18.99
C ILE A 18 0.87 -3.76 19.72
N GLU A 19 0.70 -3.78 21.04
CA GLU A 19 0.52 -2.57 21.85
C GLU A 19 1.81 -1.75 22.03
N GLU A 20 2.96 -2.39 22.15
CA GLU A 20 4.26 -1.70 22.23
C GLU A 20 4.59 -1.01 20.90
N THR A 21 4.31 -1.71 19.80
CA THR A 21 4.52 -1.17 18.45
C THR A 21 3.61 0.01 18.15
N LYS A 22 2.32 -0.03 18.54
CA LYS A 22 1.41 1.12 18.44
C LYS A 22 1.87 2.35 19.23
N THR A 23 2.53 2.16 20.36
CA THR A 23 3.00 3.27 21.22
C THR A 23 4.24 3.96 20.64
N LEU A 24 5.07 3.21 19.91
CA LEU A 24 6.25 3.71 19.22
C LEU A 24 5.91 4.38 17.87
N LEU A 25 4.78 4.00 17.28
CA LEU A 25 4.28 4.60 16.04
C LEU A 25 3.50 5.88 16.39
N GLY A 26 3.82 6.99 15.72
CA GLY A 26 3.04 8.22 15.84
C GLY A 26 1.55 8.00 15.53
N SER A 27 0.69 8.89 16.01
CA SER A 27 -0.77 8.84 15.78
C SER A 27 -1.13 8.72 14.30
N ASP A 28 -0.43 9.46 13.43
CA ASP A 28 -0.65 9.43 11.99
C ASP A 28 -0.35 8.06 11.38
N VAL A 29 0.76 7.45 11.79
CA VAL A 29 1.18 6.14 11.28
C VAL A 29 0.18 5.06 11.70
N THR A 30 -0.30 5.11 12.95
CA THR A 30 -1.31 4.18 13.45
C THR A 30 -2.64 4.35 12.70
N MET A 31 -3.06 5.58 12.42
CA MET A 31 -4.29 5.85 11.66
C MET A 31 -4.19 5.33 10.22
N LEU A 32 -3.04 5.53 9.56
CA LEU A 32 -2.78 5.00 8.22
C LEU A 32 -2.83 3.47 8.21
N MET A 33 -2.28 2.82 9.23
CA MET A 33 -2.35 1.37 9.38
C MET A 33 -3.78 0.87 9.51
N GLU A 34 -4.58 1.52 10.36
CA GLU A 34 -5.98 1.14 10.53
C GLU A 34 -6.77 1.37 9.23
N MET A 35 -6.50 2.46 8.51
CA MET A 35 -7.06 2.72 7.20
C MET A 35 -6.70 1.64 6.18
N LEU A 36 -5.43 1.22 6.10
CA LEU A 36 -5.00 0.16 5.18
C LEU A 36 -5.67 -1.18 5.48
N ILE A 37 -5.83 -1.48 6.77
CA ILE A 37 -6.46 -2.72 7.23
C ILE A 37 -7.96 -2.70 6.94
N GLN A 38 -8.61 -1.55 7.13
CA GLN A 38 -10.00 -1.35 6.78
C GLN A 38 -10.21 -1.43 5.26
N ALA A 39 -9.38 -0.73 4.49
CA ALA A 39 -9.41 -0.77 3.03
C ALA A 39 -9.18 -2.19 2.50
N THR A 40 -8.40 -3.02 3.18
CA THR A 40 -8.27 -4.43 2.79
C THR A 40 -9.55 -5.22 3.08
N ASP A 41 -10.17 -5.01 4.25
CA ASP A 41 -11.44 -5.67 4.62
C ASP A 41 -12.55 -5.38 3.59
N GLU A 42 -12.56 -4.15 3.10
CA GLU A 42 -13.51 -3.65 2.12
C GLU A 42 -13.09 -3.88 0.66
N GLU A 43 -11.99 -4.61 0.41
CA GLU A 43 -11.43 -4.88 -0.93
C GLU A 43 -11.11 -3.62 -1.76
N GLN A 44 -10.79 -2.52 -1.09
CA GLN A 44 -10.42 -1.21 -1.66
C GLN A 44 -8.92 -0.96 -1.68
N LEU A 45 -8.13 -2.00 -1.41
CA LEU A 45 -6.68 -1.92 -1.44
C LEU A 45 -6.13 -2.59 -2.69
N ILE A 46 -5.40 -1.83 -3.48
CA ILE A 46 -4.74 -2.29 -4.70
C ILE A 46 -3.24 -2.27 -4.46
N SER A 47 -2.54 -3.34 -4.81
CA SER A 47 -1.10 -3.48 -4.59
C SER A 47 -0.38 -3.88 -5.86
N GLY A 48 0.66 -3.13 -6.22
CA GLY A 48 1.53 -3.40 -7.37
C GLY A 48 1.61 -2.21 -8.31
N VAL A 49 2.82 -1.95 -8.86
CA VAL A 49 3.06 -0.80 -9.75
C VAL A 49 2.13 -0.80 -10.96
N TYR A 50 1.91 -1.97 -11.58
CA TYR A 50 1.06 -2.09 -12.77
C TYR A 50 -0.43 -1.85 -12.45
N GLU A 51 -0.97 -2.51 -11.42
CA GLU A 51 -2.38 -2.33 -11.01
C GLU A 51 -2.63 -0.88 -10.57
N CYS A 52 -1.68 -0.27 -9.86
CA CYS A 52 -1.76 1.13 -9.45
C CYS A 52 -1.75 2.08 -10.65
N ALA A 53 -0.83 1.89 -11.60
CA ALA A 53 -0.77 2.70 -12.81
C ALA A 53 -2.08 2.60 -13.63
N ASN A 54 -2.65 1.40 -13.74
CA ASN A 54 -3.92 1.20 -14.45
C ASN A 54 -5.09 1.96 -13.83
N ILE A 55 -5.21 1.96 -12.49
CA ILE A 55 -6.25 2.71 -11.78
C ILE A 55 -6.04 4.21 -11.89
N LEU A 56 -4.80 4.67 -11.77
CA LEU A 56 -4.48 6.08 -11.93
C LEU A 56 -4.84 6.56 -13.34
N GLU A 57 -4.57 5.78 -14.37
CA GLU A 57 -4.88 6.13 -15.75
C GLU A 57 -6.39 6.11 -16.06
N ASN A 58 -7.14 5.14 -15.52
CA ASN A 58 -8.55 4.93 -15.89
C ASN A 58 -9.56 5.57 -14.91
N ALA A 59 -9.21 5.72 -13.64
CA ALA A 59 -10.11 6.17 -12.57
C ALA A 59 -9.38 6.92 -11.43
N PRO A 60 -8.67 8.03 -11.71
CA PRO A 60 -7.94 8.78 -10.69
C PRO A 60 -8.86 9.39 -9.62
N ASP A 61 -10.10 9.77 -9.97
CA ASP A 61 -11.08 10.33 -9.04
C ASP A 61 -11.46 9.37 -7.89
N CYS A 62 -11.24 8.08 -8.10
CA CYS A 62 -11.54 7.05 -7.12
C CYS A 62 -10.39 6.81 -6.15
N VAL A 63 -9.21 7.35 -6.44
CA VAL A 63 -8.02 7.17 -5.63
C VAL A 63 -8.02 8.19 -4.50
N LYS A 64 -7.96 7.71 -3.26
CA LYS A 64 -7.88 8.55 -2.06
C LYS A 64 -6.44 8.71 -1.57
N LEU A 65 -5.67 7.64 -1.66
CA LEU A 65 -4.32 7.59 -1.08
C LEU A 65 -3.41 6.71 -1.93
N CYS A 66 -2.20 7.20 -2.18
CA CYS A 66 -1.14 6.44 -2.84
C CYS A 66 0.03 6.25 -1.89
N LEU A 67 0.41 5.00 -1.63
CA LEU A 67 1.56 4.63 -0.82
C LEU A 67 2.70 4.20 -1.74
N LEU A 68 3.79 4.95 -1.68
CA LEU A 68 4.96 4.78 -2.52
C LEU A 68 6.18 4.44 -1.66
N PRO A 69 6.80 3.26 -1.80
CA PRO A 69 8.07 3.00 -1.13
C PRO A 69 9.17 3.93 -1.67
N VAL A 70 10.04 4.40 -0.78
CA VAL A 70 11.29 5.05 -1.19
C VAL A 70 12.22 3.95 -1.67
N ILE A 71 12.40 3.89 -2.97
CA ILE A 71 13.18 2.83 -3.60
C ILE A 71 14.62 3.30 -3.70
N ASN A 72 15.52 2.52 -3.13
CA ASN A 72 16.97 2.70 -3.25
C ASN A 72 17.60 1.68 -4.20
N THR A 73 16.79 1.03 -5.03
CA THR A 73 17.24 -0.08 -5.89
C THR A 73 18.13 0.43 -7.03
N SER A 74 18.97 -0.42 -7.60
CA SER A 74 19.71 -0.11 -8.84
C SER A 74 18.86 -0.25 -10.11
N ASN A 75 17.60 -0.68 -9.98
CA ASN A 75 16.70 -0.91 -11.12
C ASN A 75 16.05 0.39 -11.58
N ILE A 76 16.70 1.08 -12.51
CA ILE A 76 16.28 2.37 -13.06
C ILE A 76 14.84 2.34 -13.57
N SER A 77 14.39 1.25 -14.20
CA SER A 77 13.03 1.15 -14.73
C SER A 77 11.95 1.29 -13.65
N VAL A 78 12.17 0.68 -12.49
CA VAL A 78 11.23 0.75 -11.36
C VAL A 78 11.23 2.16 -10.79
N HIS A 79 12.40 2.75 -10.59
CA HIS A 79 12.53 4.16 -10.18
C HIS A 79 11.77 5.13 -11.08
N ILE A 80 11.87 4.95 -12.40
CA ILE A 80 11.15 5.79 -13.37
C ILE A 80 9.64 5.60 -13.20
N GLN A 81 9.14 4.37 -13.10
CA GLN A 81 7.71 4.11 -12.91
C GLN A 81 7.18 4.74 -11.63
N HIS A 82 7.94 4.67 -10.53
CA HIS A 82 7.59 5.36 -9.29
C HIS A 82 7.55 6.86 -9.43
N LYS A 83 8.50 7.45 -10.17
CA LYS A 83 8.47 8.88 -10.44
C LYS A 83 7.31 9.30 -11.32
N LEU A 84 6.89 8.47 -12.28
CA LEU A 84 5.69 8.72 -13.06
C LEU A 84 4.43 8.68 -12.18
N ILE A 85 4.30 7.66 -11.33
CA ILE A 85 3.18 7.57 -10.38
C ILE A 85 3.18 8.75 -9.41
N GLU A 86 4.33 9.14 -8.87
CA GLU A 86 4.49 10.28 -7.97
C GLU A 86 4.01 11.58 -8.64
N ALA A 87 4.45 11.83 -9.89
CA ALA A 87 4.03 12.99 -10.66
C ALA A 87 2.53 12.96 -10.95
N TYR A 88 2.00 11.80 -11.37
CA TYR A 88 0.59 11.66 -11.70
C TYR A 88 -0.32 11.88 -10.49
N CYS A 89 0.02 11.30 -9.35
CA CYS A 89 -0.72 11.53 -8.11
C CYS A 89 -0.67 13.00 -7.69
N TRP A 90 0.48 13.66 -7.87
CA TRP A 90 0.63 15.08 -7.59
C TRP A 90 -0.25 15.96 -8.49
N GLU A 91 -0.29 15.67 -9.80
CA GLU A 91 -1.11 16.42 -10.76
C GLU A 91 -2.62 16.26 -10.50
N ASN A 92 -3.04 15.11 -9.96
CA ASN A 92 -4.44 14.82 -9.65
C ASN A 92 -4.82 15.11 -8.18
N GLU A 93 -3.98 15.83 -7.43
CA GLU A 93 -4.21 16.17 -6.02
C GLU A 93 -4.43 14.95 -5.11
N ILE A 94 -3.88 13.80 -5.50
CA ILE A 94 -3.92 12.56 -4.73
C ILE A 94 -2.84 12.63 -3.65
N SER A 95 -3.22 12.30 -2.42
CA SER A 95 -2.29 12.26 -1.29
C SER A 95 -1.29 11.11 -1.46
N ILE A 96 0.01 11.43 -1.38
CA ILE A 96 1.11 10.47 -1.52
C ILE A 96 1.79 10.29 -0.17
N ILE A 97 2.01 9.03 0.21
CA ILE A 97 2.78 8.67 1.39
C ILE A 97 4.01 7.90 0.96
N LYS A 98 5.17 8.50 1.17
CA LYS A 98 6.48 7.91 0.90
C LYS A 98 6.93 7.08 2.09
N ILE A 99 7.13 5.79 1.87
CA ILE A 99 7.52 4.85 2.93
C ILE A 99 9.00 4.51 2.79
N ILE A 100 9.81 4.97 3.74
CA ILE A 100 11.27 4.76 3.68
C ILE A 100 11.63 3.28 3.85
N ASN A 101 10.90 2.57 4.71
CA ASN A 101 11.16 1.16 5.06
C ASN A 101 9.93 0.30 4.78
N ALA A 102 9.63 0.10 3.51
CA ALA A 102 8.39 -0.55 3.06
C ALA A 102 8.31 -2.05 3.44
N GLU A 103 9.46 -2.69 3.62
CA GLU A 103 9.58 -4.06 4.15
C GLU A 103 8.99 -4.20 5.56
N LYS A 104 9.24 -3.23 6.44
CA LYS A 104 8.76 -3.23 7.83
C LYS A 104 7.26 -3.03 7.90
N LEU A 105 6.73 -2.14 7.06
CA LEU A 105 5.29 -1.99 6.86
C LEU A 105 4.65 -3.30 6.41
N ALA A 106 5.24 -3.99 5.43
CA ALA A 106 4.73 -5.27 4.95
C ALA A 106 4.74 -6.35 6.04
N GLN A 107 5.81 -6.43 6.84
CA GLN A 107 5.89 -7.35 7.99
C GLN A 107 4.80 -7.05 9.02
N TYR A 108 4.59 -5.79 9.38
CA TYR A 108 3.55 -5.39 10.32
C TYR A 108 2.14 -5.73 9.80
N LEU A 109 1.86 -5.44 8.54
CA LEU A 109 0.60 -5.76 7.88
C LEU A 109 0.33 -7.27 7.80
N ARG A 110 1.38 -8.07 7.56
CA ARG A 110 1.33 -9.53 7.63
C ARG A 110 1.03 -10.03 9.04
N PHE A 111 1.67 -9.46 10.06
CA PHE A 111 1.43 -9.82 11.45
C PHE A 111 -0.02 -9.53 11.89
N LYS A 112 -0.56 -8.37 11.50
CA LYS A 112 -1.88 -7.92 11.95
C LYS A 112 -3.05 -8.59 11.22
N ARG A 113 -2.93 -8.94 9.94
CA ARG A 113 -4.04 -9.50 9.17
C ARG A 113 -3.70 -10.60 8.15
N ASN A 114 -2.48 -11.15 8.19
CA ASN A 114 -2.00 -12.12 7.19
C ASN A 114 -2.23 -11.61 5.75
N LEU A 115 -2.08 -10.29 5.56
CA LEU A 115 -2.22 -9.68 4.26
C LEU A 115 -1.20 -10.33 3.33
N ASN A 116 -1.65 -10.91 2.21
CA ASN A 116 -0.79 -11.54 1.20
C ASN A 116 -0.04 -10.48 0.37
N ILE A 117 0.51 -9.48 1.06
CA ILE A 117 1.38 -8.47 0.48
C ILE A 117 2.70 -9.19 0.25
N ASN A 118 3.06 -9.42 -1.01
CA ASN A 118 4.37 -9.95 -1.36
C ASN A 118 5.45 -9.14 -0.62
N ALA A 119 6.55 -9.80 -0.25
CA ALA A 119 7.60 -9.24 0.62
C ALA A 119 8.18 -7.89 0.10
N THR A 120 7.92 -7.56 -1.17
CA THR A 120 8.22 -6.29 -1.79
C THR A 120 6.95 -5.45 -1.95
N LEU A 121 6.72 -4.57 -0.97
CA LEU A 121 5.72 -3.52 -1.07
C LEU A 121 6.19 -2.53 -2.14
N THR A 122 5.63 -2.63 -3.36
CA THR A 122 6.11 -1.84 -4.52
C THR A 122 5.27 -0.59 -4.76
N CYS A 123 3.95 -0.66 -4.67
CA CYS A 123 3.06 0.51 -4.71
C CYS A 123 1.72 0.05 -4.14
N MET A 124 1.04 0.89 -3.38
CA MET A 124 -0.31 0.59 -2.91
C MET A 124 -1.23 1.79 -3.10
N ILE A 125 -2.48 1.52 -3.46
CA ILE A 125 -3.51 2.53 -3.62
C ILE A 125 -4.73 2.14 -2.79
N VAL A 126 -5.26 3.11 -2.06
CA VAL A 126 -6.56 3.02 -1.41
C VAL A 126 -7.58 3.75 -2.27
N THR A 127 -8.64 3.04 -2.66
CA THR A 127 -9.75 3.58 -3.45
C THR A 127 -10.97 3.86 -2.58
N ASP A 128 -11.90 4.69 -3.06
CA ASP A 128 -13.20 4.90 -2.44
C ASP A 128 -14.19 3.76 -2.78
N THR A 129 -15.05 3.40 -1.81
CA THR A 129 -16.20 2.47 -1.94
C THR A 129 -17.06 2.64 -3.20
N LYS A 130 -17.04 3.80 -3.86
CA LYS A 130 -17.85 4.10 -5.06
C LYS A 130 -17.44 3.35 -6.32
N HIS A 131 -16.26 2.74 -6.34
CA HIS A 131 -15.88 1.80 -7.39
C HIS A 131 -15.88 0.37 -6.82
N PRO A 132 -16.98 -0.39 -6.99
CA PRO A 132 -16.89 -1.84 -6.89
C PRO A 132 -15.92 -2.27 -7.98
N HIS A 133 -14.72 -2.69 -7.59
CA HIS A 133 -13.89 -3.46 -8.48
C HIS A 133 -14.70 -4.68 -8.89
N GLY A 134 -15.16 -4.68 -10.15
CA GLY A 134 -15.52 -5.90 -10.82
C GLY A 134 -14.40 -6.91 -10.62
N ASN A 135 -14.80 -8.09 -10.16
CA ASN A 135 -14.13 -9.37 -10.30
C ASN A 135 -12.60 -9.43 -10.07
N ARG A 136 -12.17 -9.43 -8.80
CA ARG A 136 -11.11 -10.38 -8.45
C ARG A 136 -11.77 -11.73 -8.25
N SER A 137 -11.85 -12.49 -9.33
CA SER A 137 -12.01 -13.93 -9.27
C SER A 137 -10.90 -14.46 -8.37
N LEU A 138 -11.22 -14.70 -7.10
CA LEU A 138 -10.51 -15.69 -6.30
C LEU A 138 -10.69 -16.98 -7.09
N GLY A 139 -9.69 -17.30 -7.91
CA GLY A 139 -9.61 -18.59 -8.56
C GLY A 139 -9.48 -19.62 -7.47
N SER A 140 -10.63 -20.12 -7.00
CA SER A 140 -10.73 -21.45 -6.44
C SER A 140 -10.09 -22.39 -7.45
N LYS A 141 -8.86 -22.81 -7.17
CA LYS A 141 -8.39 -24.10 -7.66
C LYS A 141 -8.55 -25.08 -6.52
N ASP A 142 -9.82 -25.34 -6.21
CA ASP A 142 -10.23 -26.67 -5.81
C ASP A 142 -10.38 -27.47 -7.11
N ASP A 143 -9.35 -28.25 -7.43
CA ASP A 143 -9.47 -29.44 -8.27
C ASP A 143 -8.57 -30.51 -7.67
N SER A 144 -9.13 -31.17 -6.67
CA SER A 144 -9.29 -32.62 -6.57
C SER A 144 -8.27 -33.51 -7.28
N GLU A 145 -7.53 -34.27 -6.47
CA GLU A 145 -7.50 -35.75 -6.49
C GLU A 145 -7.26 -36.47 -7.83
N THR A 146 -6.07 -37.09 -7.97
CA THR A 146 -5.87 -38.55 -8.14
C THR A 146 -4.39 -38.87 -7.94
#